data_AF-A0A1Q7RTH6-F1
#
_entry.id   AF-A0A1Q7RTH6-F1
#
_cell.length_a   1.000
_cell.length_b   1.000
_cell.length_c   1.000
_cell.angle_alpha   90.00
_cell.angle_beta   90.00
_cell.angle_gamma   90.00
#
_symmetry.space_group_name_H-M   'P 1'
#
loop_
_entity.id
_entity.type
_entity.pdbx_description
1 polymer ?
#
loop_
_entity_poly.entity_id
_entity_poly.type
_entity_poly.pdbx_seq_one_letter_code
_entity_poly.pdbx_strand_id
1 'polypeptide(L)'
;MASWQGPEGTGTRYKAMVKPYISEEVLLDPEIRSAEVLDFERRLLGKIVGQDRAVSRIVNMYQIYLAGMAMPNRPIGNLLFLGPTGSGKTRIVEASAEILFGSPRAFIKIDCAEFQHSHEIAKLIGSPPGYLGHRETPPLLTQEAIDQYQTERARFSFILFDEIEKANDALWQLLLGILDKATLTLGDNRKVDLSRCVIFMTSNLGAAEMCELLSGGIGFTSGVRQDEANLADLDRKLYHTAIEVAKRKFSPEFMNRIDKVVVFRTLSQTNLRQVLDIELNDVQSRIMASQPDRQFIFRCTLEAKDFLLREGTDLKYGARHLKRAIERHLVYPISNLIATGQIGLGDVIKIDLAPSAAKLTFSKERATPGFAVPGSGNVMEFPSRKASQAGARVQLLETEAASCDRR
;
A
#
# COMPACT_ATOMS: atom_id res chain seq x y z
N MET A 1 42.13 -25.30 -53.16
CA MET A 1 41.95 -26.73 -52.84
C MET A 1 43.29 -27.26 -52.37
N ALA A 2 43.47 -27.40 -51.06
CA ALA A 2 44.67 -28.00 -50.49
C ALA A 2 44.22 -29.02 -49.45
N SER A 3 44.39 -30.29 -49.80
CA SER A 3 44.18 -31.45 -48.93
C SER A 3 45.32 -31.53 -47.93
N TRP A 4 45.00 -31.42 -46.65
CA TRP A 4 45.92 -31.75 -45.56
C TRP A 4 45.50 -33.11 -44.99
N GLN A 5 46.31 -34.15 -45.24
CA GLN A 5 46.19 -35.46 -44.60
C GLN A 5 46.93 -35.40 -43.26
N GLY A 6 46.17 -35.48 -42.15
CA GLY A 6 46.73 -35.68 -40.81
C GLY A 6 47.09 -37.15 -40.56
N PRO A 7 48.03 -37.44 -39.64
CA PRO A 7 48.59 -38.76 -39.47
C PRO A 7 47.62 -39.74 -38.79
N GLU A 8 47.59 -40.96 -39.31
CA GLU A 8 46.93 -42.11 -38.69
C GLU A 8 47.67 -42.55 -37.42
N GLY A 9 46.91 -42.88 -36.37
CA GLY A 9 47.36 -43.79 -35.32
C GLY A 9 47.70 -43.16 -33.97
N THR A 10 46.69 -43.09 -33.08
CA THR A 10 46.72 -43.59 -31.67
C THR A 10 45.37 -43.29 -31.01
N GLY A 11 44.29 -43.77 -31.63
CA GLY A 11 42.96 -43.71 -31.04
C GLY A 11 42.78 -44.81 -30.00
N THR A 12 43.17 -44.58 -28.74
CA THR A 12 42.76 -45.45 -27.63
C THR A 12 42.31 -44.66 -26.41
N ARG A 13 40.98 -44.65 -26.23
CA ARG A 13 40.21 -44.56 -24.98
C ARG A 13 40.24 -43.24 -24.19
N TYR A 14 39.52 -42.24 -24.71
CA TYR A 14 38.50 -41.59 -23.91
C TYR A 14 37.12 -41.98 -24.46
N LYS A 15 36.68 -43.21 -24.13
CA LYS A 15 35.25 -43.55 -24.22
C LYS A 15 34.60 -42.76 -23.09
N ALA A 16 34.20 -41.53 -23.41
CA ALA A 16 33.41 -40.70 -22.52
C ALA A 16 32.20 -41.54 -22.08
N MET A 17 32.13 -41.82 -20.79
CA MET A 17 31.03 -42.51 -20.15
C MET A 17 29.86 -41.52 -20.05
N VAL A 18 29.39 -41.00 -21.18
CA VAL A 18 28.15 -40.24 -21.24
C VAL A 18 27.04 -41.27 -21.23
N LYS A 19 26.48 -41.54 -20.05
CA LYS A 19 25.19 -42.23 -19.96
C LYS A 19 24.23 -41.48 -20.91
N PRO A 20 23.48 -42.17 -21.79
CA PRO A 20 22.44 -41.51 -22.57
C PRO A 20 21.51 -40.78 -21.59
N TYR A 21 21.48 -39.45 -21.68
CA TYR A 21 20.59 -38.61 -20.89
C TYR A 21 19.18 -38.83 -21.41
N ILE A 22 18.43 -39.72 -20.75
CA ILE A 22 17.00 -39.88 -20.99
C ILE A 22 16.34 -38.78 -20.14
N SER A 23 15.99 -37.65 -20.76
CA SER A 23 15.17 -36.64 -20.11
C SER A 23 13.71 -36.88 -20.42
N GLU A 24 12.93 -37.15 -19.39
CA GLU A 24 11.49 -36.88 -19.44
C GLU A 24 11.31 -35.35 -19.38
N GLU A 25 10.68 -34.79 -20.40
CA GLU A 25 10.33 -33.37 -20.41
C GLU A 25 9.17 -33.14 -19.42
N VAL A 26 9.45 -32.39 -18.36
CA VAL A 26 8.43 -31.90 -17.44
C VAL A 26 8.05 -30.49 -17.85
N LEU A 27 6.78 -30.28 -18.21
CA LEU A 27 6.25 -28.95 -18.48
C LEU A 27 6.25 -28.14 -17.18
N LEU A 28 6.88 -26.97 -17.19
CA LEU A 28 6.90 -26.03 -16.07
C LEU A 28 5.86 -24.92 -16.30
N ASP A 29 5.17 -24.53 -15.23
CA ASP A 29 4.20 -23.42 -15.26
C ASP A 29 4.81 -22.17 -14.59
N PRO A 30 5.14 -21.11 -15.35
CA PRO A 30 5.74 -19.88 -14.80
C PRO A 30 4.72 -18.99 -14.06
N GLU A 31 3.42 -19.26 -14.14
CA GLU A 31 2.39 -18.45 -13.48
C GLU A 31 2.18 -18.85 -12.01
N ILE A 32 2.71 -20.01 -11.59
CA ILE A 32 2.62 -20.48 -10.20
C ILE A 32 3.58 -19.67 -9.32
N ARG A 33 3.01 -18.99 -8.30
CA ARG A 33 3.76 -18.24 -7.29
C ARG A 33 3.98 -19.06 -6.03
N SER A 34 5.04 -18.73 -5.28
CA SER A 34 5.28 -19.36 -3.98
C SER A 34 4.19 -18.98 -2.96
N ALA A 35 3.97 -19.85 -1.97
CA ALA A 35 3.00 -19.59 -0.90
C ALA A 35 3.28 -18.27 -0.15
N GLU A 36 4.56 -17.92 0.00
CA GLU A 36 4.99 -16.67 0.63
C GLU A 36 4.58 -15.44 -0.19
N VAL A 37 4.75 -15.47 -1.52
CA VAL A 37 4.37 -14.37 -2.40
C VAL A 37 2.84 -14.22 -2.47
N LEU A 38 2.11 -15.34 -2.47
CA LEU A 38 0.65 -15.34 -2.42
C LEU A 38 0.12 -14.77 -1.09
N ASP A 39 0.76 -15.08 0.04
CA ASP A 39 0.42 -14.47 1.32
C ASP A 39 0.66 -12.95 1.31
N PHE A 40 1.82 -12.53 0.81
CA PHE A 40 2.18 -11.12 0.68
C PHE A 40 1.16 -10.35 -0.17
N GLU A 41 0.82 -10.88 -1.36
CA GLU A 41 -0.17 -10.28 -2.26
C GLU A 41 -1.55 -10.17 -1.61
N ARG A 42 -2.04 -11.25 -1.00
CA ARG A 42 -3.34 -11.26 -0.31
C ARG A 42 -3.40 -10.22 0.81
N ARG A 43 -2.37 -10.14 1.64
CA ARG A 43 -2.30 -9.17 2.75
C ARG A 43 -2.23 -7.73 2.22
N LEU A 44 -1.53 -7.52 1.11
CA LEU A 44 -1.40 -6.20 0.49
C LEU A 44 -2.73 -5.75 -0.14
N LEU A 45 -3.44 -6.64 -0.86
CA LEU A 45 -4.78 -6.38 -1.40
C LEU A 45 -5.81 -6.09 -0.29
N GLY A 46 -5.68 -6.71 0.88
CA GLY A 46 -6.53 -6.41 2.03
C GLY A 46 -6.31 -5.01 2.63
N LYS A 47 -5.18 -4.35 2.34
CA LYS A 47 -4.83 -3.02 2.84
C LYS A 47 -4.90 -1.92 1.78
N ILE A 48 -4.88 -2.27 0.49
CA ILE A 48 -4.76 -1.33 -0.63
C ILE A 48 -5.96 -1.49 -1.56
N VAL A 49 -6.70 -0.40 -1.73
CA VAL A 49 -7.95 -0.41 -2.49
C VAL A 49 -7.80 0.30 -3.83
N GLY A 50 -8.20 -0.37 -4.90
CA GLY A 50 -8.32 0.22 -6.24
C GLY A 50 -6.99 0.51 -6.95
N GLN A 51 -5.88 -0.06 -6.47
CA GLN A 51 -4.54 0.14 -7.03
C GLN A 51 -3.86 -1.19 -7.40
N ASP A 52 -4.61 -2.12 -7.99
CA ASP A 52 -4.18 -3.50 -8.26
C ASP A 52 -2.91 -3.56 -9.13
N ARG A 53 -2.77 -2.62 -10.07
CA ARG A 53 -1.54 -2.48 -10.87
C ARG A 53 -0.31 -2.22 -10.00
N ALA A 54 -0.43 -1.34 -9.00
CA ALA A 54 0.66 -1.03 -8.08
C ALA A 54 1.01 -2.24 -7.22
N VAL A 55 0.00 -2.93 -6.69
CA VAL A 55 0.15 -4.18 -5.93
C VAL A 55 0.90 -5.23 -6.77
N SER A 56 0.44 -5.51 -7.99
CA SER A 56 1.06 -6.48 -8.88
C SER A 56 2.53 -6.15 -9.19
N ARG A 57 2.92 -4.87 -9.32
CA ARG A 57 4.32 -4.49 -9.52
C ARG A 57 5.21 -4.79 -8.32
N ILE A 58 4.72 -4.52 -7.11
CA ILE A 58 5.47 -4.81 -5.88
C ILE A 58 5.56 -6.31 -5.64
N VAL A 59 4.48 -7.06 -5.87
CA VAL A 59 4.46 -8.53 -5.75
C VAL A 59 5.45 -9.18 -6.71
N ASN A 60 5.46 -8.76 -7.98
CA ASN A 60 6.41 -9.27 -8.98
C ASN A 60 7.87 -8.96 -8.60
N MET A 61 8.13 -7.76 -8.07
CA MET A 61 9.46 -7.40 -7.56
C MET A 61 9.86 -8.28 -6.36
N TYR A 62 8.94 -8.54 -5.44
CA TYR A 62 9.19 -9.41 -4.29
C TYR A 62 9.51 -10.86 -4.74
N GLN A 63 8.80 -11.37 -5.74
CA GLN A 63 9.10 -12.66 -6.37
C GLN A 63 10.51 -12.72 -6.96
N ILE A 64 10.94 -11.66 -7.67
CA ILE A 64 12.31 -11.57 -8.23
C ILE A 64 13.36 -11.56 -7.13
N TYR A 65 13.10 -10.83 -6.03
CA TYR A 65 13.97 -10.80 -4.86
C TYR A 65 14.11 -12.19 -4.22
N LEU A 66 13.00 -12.88 -3.95
CA LEU A 66 13.01 -14.21 -3.34
C LEU A 66 13.70 -15.25 -4.22
N ALA A 67 13.60 -15.10 -5.55
CA ALA A 67 14.31 -15.95 -6.51
C ALA A 67 15.82 -15.68 -6.57
N GLY A 68 16.32 -14.61 -5.93
CA GLY A 68 17.72 -14.19 -6.04
C GLY A 68 18.09 -13.67 -7.44
N MET A 69 17.10 -13.25 -8.23
CA MET A 69 17.25 -12.86 -9.64
C MET A 69 17.29 -11.33 -9.82
N ALA A 70 17.51 -10.57 -8.74
CA ALA A 70 17.74 -9.14 -8.82
C ALA A 70 19.03 -8.83 -9.58
N MET A 71 19.06 -7.73 -10.33
CA MET A 71 20.25 -7.35 -11.07
C MET A 71 21.40 -7.01 -10.11
N PRO A 72 22.62 -7.53 -10.34
CA PRO A 72 23.76 -7.16 -9.51
C PRO A 72 24.10 -5.67 -9.68
N ASN A 73 24.60 -5.04 -8.62
CA ASN A 73 25.02 -3.63 -8.59
C ASN A 73 23.92 -2.62 -8.94
N ARG A 74 22.64 -3.02 -8.84
CA ARG A 74 21.48 -2.13 -8.94
C ARG A 74 20.58 -2.34 -7.72
N PRO A 75 19.79 -1.34 -7.31
CA PRO A 75 18.72 -1.58 -6.35
C PRO A 75 17.79 -2.70 -6.85
N ILE A 76 17.15 -3.43 -5.94
CA ILE A 76 16.22 -4.52 -6.23
C ILE A 76 15.09 -4.05 -7.14
N GLY A 77 14.66 -2.80 -6.98
CA GLY A 77 13.70 -2.17 -7.88
C GLY A 77 13.62 -0.67 -7.69
N ASN A 78 13.52 0.04 -8.80
CA ASN A 78 13.31 1.48 -8.86
C ASN A 78 11.89 1.77 -9.38
N LEU A 79 11.00 2.22 -8.51
CA LEU A 79 9.59 2.45 -8.84
C LEU A 79 9.23 3.94 -8.73
N LEU A 80 8.58 4.48 -9.77
CA LEU A 80 8.01 5.83 -9.75
C LEU A 80 6.49 5.76 -9.74
N PHE A 81 5.88 6.29 -8.68
CA PHE A 81 4.46 6.37 -8.47
C PHE A 81 3.94 7.75 -8.84
N LEU A 82 3.14 7.83 -9.89
CA LEU A 82 2.49 9.05 -10.37
C LEU A 82 1.01 9.02 -9.99
N GLY A 83 0.42 10.14 -9.59
CA GLY A 83 -1.01 10.16 -9.28
C GLY A 83 -1.41 11.35 -8.42
N PRO A 84 -2.71 11.61 -8.24
CA PRO A 84 -3.19 12.68 -7.38
C PRO A 84 -2.86 12.44 -5.90
N THR A 85 -2.93 13.50 -5.11
CA THR A 85 -2.76 13.43 -3.65
C THR A 85 -3.86 12.56 -3.04
N GLY A 86 -3.50 11.72 -2.05
CA GLY A 86 -4.47 10.88 -1.36
C GLY A 86 -4.93 9.63 -2.13
N SER A 87 -4.29 9.27 -3.24
CA SER A 87 -4.56 8.04 -4.00
C SER A 87 -3.93 6.77 -3.43
N GLY A 88 -3.07 6.88 -2.41
CA GLY A 88 -2.44 5.75 -1.74
C GLY A 88 -0.99 5.45 -2.13
N LYS A 89 -0.30 6.34 -2.85
CA LYS A 89 1.12 6.20 -3.24
C LYS A 89 2.05 5.86 -2.07
N THR A 90 1.95 6.61 -0.97
CA THR A 90 2.72 6.36 0.25
C THR A 90 2.17 5.17 1.03
N ARG A 91 0.84 5.00 1.05
CA ARG A 91 0.16 3.94 1.81
C ARG A 91 0.56 2.53 1.34
N ILE A 92 0.80 2.33 0.05
CA ILE A 92 1.26 1.02 -0.45
C ILE A 92 2.67 0.66 0.04
N VAL A 93 3.54 1.66 0.20
CA VAL A 93 4.90 1.46 0.76
C VAL A 93 4.79 1.14 2.25
N GLU A 94 3.99 1.90 3.00
CA GLU A 94 3.70 1.64 4.41
C GLU A 94 3.11 0.24 4.63
N ALA A 95 2.12 -0.15 3.82
CA ALA A 95 1.49 -1.46 3.93
C ALA A 95 2.48 -2.60 3.60
N SER A 96 3.32 -2.41 2.59
CA SER A 96 4.36 -3.38 2.24
C SER A 96 5.39 -3.51 3.38
N ALA A 97 5.82 -2.39 3.97
CA ALA A 97 6.75 -2.38 5.10
C ALA A 97 6.14 -3.05 6.35
N GLU A 98 4.87 -2.78 6.63
CA GLU A 98 4.13 -3.42 7.72
C GLU A 98 4.08 -4.95 7.55
N ILE A 99 3.86 -5.42 6.33
CA ILE A 99 3.74 -6.85 6.03
C ILE A 99 5.09 -7.57 6.14
N LEU A 100 6.16 -6.96 5.62
CA LEU A 100 7.49 -7.58 5.48
C LEU A 100 8.39 -7.37 6.70
N PHE A 101 8.35 -6.19 7.31
CA PHE A 101 9.24 -5.78 8.40
C PHE A 101 8.49 -5.62 9.74
N GLY A 102 7.15 -5.77 9.74
CA GLY A 102 6.33 -5.72 10.96
C GLY A 102 5.94 -4.32 11.43
N SER A 103 6.36 -3.26 10.72
CA SER A 103 5.99 -1.89 11.07
C SER A 103 5.71 -1.04 9.82
N PRO A 104 4.63 -0.24 9.81
CA PRO A 104 4.32 0.65 8.68
C PRO A 104 5.32 1.80 8.54
N ARG A 105 6.25 1.96 9.49
CA ARG A 105 7.32 2.96 9.46
C ARG A 105 8.71 2.36 9.20
N ALA A 106 8.78 1.06 8.91
CA ALA A 106 10.04 0.35 8.68
C ALA A 106 10.58 0.60 7.27
N PHE A 107 10.87 1.87 6.97
CA PHE A 107 11.51 2.33 5.76
C PHE A 107 12.12 3.72 5.98
N ILE A 108 13.08 4.10 5.15
CA ILE A 108 13.64 5.46 5.18
C ILE A 108 12.74 6.36 4.34
N LYS A 109 12.17 7.40 4.95
CA LYS A 109 11.39 8.42 4.24
C LYS A 109 12.22 9.69 4.04
N ILE A 110 12.26 10.19 2.82
CA ILE A 110 12.89 11.45 2.43
C ILE A 110 11.80 12.32 1.79
N ASP A 111 11.47 13.43 2.45
CA ASP A 111 10.58 14.44 1.87
C ASP A 111 11.38 15.34 0.93
N CYS A 112 11.19 15.18 -0.38
CA CYS A 112 11.94 15.93 -1.38
C CYS A 112 11.62 17.43 -1.40
N ALA A 113 10.52 17.85 -0.75
CA ALA A 113 10.24 19.27 -0.58
C ALA A 113 11.21 19.96 0.39
N GLU A 114 11.92 19.21 1.25
CA GLU A 114 12.99 19.72 2.14
C GLU A 114 14.36 19.82 1.45
N PHE A 115 14.44 19.52 0.15
CA PHE A 115 15.66 19.52 -0.65
C PHE A 115 15.51 20.40 -1.90
N GLN A 116 14.89 21.57 -1.73
CA GLN A 116 14.70 22.54 -2.82
C GLN A 116 16.00 23.29 -3.14
N HIS A 117 16.91 23.38 -2.18
CA HIS A 117 18.20 24.03 -2.34
C HIS A 117 19.35 23.03 -2.30
N SER A 118 20.38 23.27 -3.11
CA SER A 118 21.52 22.34 -3.27
C SER A 118 22.28 22.06 -1.97
N HIS A 119 22.37 23.03 -1.06
CA HIS A 119 23.05 22.87 0.23
C HIS A 119 22.31 21.93 1.19
N GLU A 120 21.00 21.72 1.01
CA GLU A 120 20.21 20.83 1.87
C GLU A 120 20.57 19.36 1.65
N ILE A 121 21.19 19.02 0.50
CA ILE A 121 21.65 17.67 0.19
C ILE A 121 22.67 17.17 1.22
N ALA A 122 23.40 18.07 1.88
CA ALA A 122 24.29 17.72 2.99
C ALA A 122 23.55 17.02 4.15
N LYS A 123 22.23 17.20 4.31
CA LYS A 123 21.43 16.42 5.28
C LYS A 123 21.34 14.93 4.92
N LEU A 124 21.43 14.59 3.63
CA LEU A 124 21.39 13.20 3.15
C LEU A 124 22.75 12.52 3.20
N ILE A 125 23.79 13.22 2.71
CA ILE A 125 25.14 12.65 2.54
C ILE A 125 26.12 13.05 3.63
N GLY A 126 25.79 14.02 4.48
CA GLY A 126 26.71 14.66 5.41
C GLY A 126 27.57 15.72 4.72
N SER A 127 27.97 16.76 5.46
CA SER A 127 28.92 17.76 4.95
C SER A 127 30.32 17.14 4.81
N PRO A 128 31.17 17.60 3.87
CA PRO A 128 32.56 17.14 3.79
C PRO A 128 33.41 17.58 5.00
N PRO A 129 34.49 16.85 5.35
CA PRO A 129 35.45 17.30 6.35
C PRO A 129 36.00 18.69 6.01
N GLY A 130 36.03 19.59 6.99
CA GLY A 130 36.52 20.97 6.82
C GLY A 130 35.44 22.01 6.49
N TYR A 131 34.18 21.61 6.27
CA TYR A 131 33.04 22.53 6.17
C TYR A 131 32.39 22.77 7.54
N LEU A 132 31.91 24.00 7.78
CA LEU A 132 31.09 24.34 8.94
C LEU A 132 29.88 23.38 9.03
N GLY A 133 29.66 22.79 10.22
CA GLY A 133 28.56 21.85 10.45
C GLY A 133 28.83 20.37 10.15
N HIS A 134 30.05 19.97 9.78
CA HIS A 134 30.42 18.56 9.52
C HIS A 134 30.07 17.59 10.67
N ARG A 135 30.21 18.03 11.93
CA ARG A 135 29.83 17.22 13.11
C ARG A 135 28.35 17.35 13.49
N GLU A 136 27.66 18.36 12.97
CA GLU A 136 26.30 18.74 13.38
C GLU A 136 25.22 18.24 12.41
N THR A 137 25.61 17.82 11.20
CA THR A 137 24.69 17.29 10.16
C THR A 137 25.05 15.83 9.84
N PRO A 138 24.64 14.86 10.69
CA PRO A 138 24.89 13.47 10.40
C PRO A 138 24.15 13.04 9.12
N PRO A 139 24.77 12.22 8.25
CA PRO A 139 24.13 11.71 7.05
C PRO A 139 22.90 10.86 7.40
N LEU A 140 21.79 11.07 6.68
CA LEU A 140 20.59 10.24 6.80
C LEU A 140 20.76 8.86 6.14
N LEU A 141 21.44 8.80 5.00
CA LEU A 141 21.58 7.59 4.18
C LEU A 141 22.84 6.80 4.54
N THR A 142 23.05 6.45 5.81
CA THR A 142 24.15 5.56 6.20
C THR A 142 23.81 4.09 6.02
N GLN A 143 24.82 3.23 6.00
CA GLN A 143 24.62 1.79 5.94
C GLN A 143 23.80 1.30 7.14
N GLU A 144 24.08 1.83 8.33
CA GLU A 144 23.34 1.49 9.55
C GLU A 144 21.86 1.86 9.44
N ALA A 145 21.56 3.06 8.91
CA ALA A 145 20.18 3.50 8.70
C ALA A 145 19.45 2.65 7.66
N ILE A 146 20.14 2.22 6.60
CA ILE A 146 19.57 1.34 5.58
C ILE A 146 19.26 -0.03 6.18
N ASP A 147 20.18 -0.62 6.92
CA ASP A 147 20.06 -1.99 7.40
C ASP A 147 19.14 -2.12 8.63
N GLN A 148 18.81 -1.03 9.32
CA GLN A 148 18.09 -1.05 10.62
C GLN A 148 16.74 -1.78 10.61
N TYR A 149 16.06 -1.86 9.46
CA TYR A 149 14.73 -2.45 9.34
C TYR A 149 14.75 -3.86 8.72
N GLN A 150 15.92 -4.35 8.33
CA GLN A 150 16.03 -5.70 7.76
C GLN A 150 15.70 -6.74 8.81
N THR A 151 15.02 -7.81 8.38
CA THR A 151 14.73 -8.97 9.21
C THR A 151 15.42 -10.21 8.66
N GLU A 152 15.43 -11.30 9.42
CA GLU A 152 15.97 -12.57 8.92
C GLU A 152 15.23 -13.08 7.68
N ARG A 153 13.93 -12.76 7.58
CA ARG A 153 13.07 -13.15 6.45
C ARG A 153 13.20 -12.17 5.26
N ALA A 154 13.45 -10.90 5.54
CA ALA A 154 13.53 -9.84 4.53
C ALA A 154 14.82 -9.03 4.72
N ARG A 155 15.90 -9.47 4.07
CA ARG A 155 17.22 -8.82 4.08
C ARG A 155 17.35 -7.78 2.96
N PHE A 156 16.41 -6.85 2.94
CA PHE A 156 16.38 -5.71 2.04
C PHE A 156 15.62 -4.56 2.70
N SER A 157 15.80 -3.35 2.17
CA SER A 157 15.30 -2.13 2.79
C SER A 157 14.48 -1.31 1.82
N PHE A 158 13.54 -0.53 2.35
CA PHE A 158 12.73 0.41 1.58
C PHE A 158 13.24 1.83 1.78
N ILE A 159 13.35 2.56 0.67
CA ILE A 159 13.65 3.99 0.68
C ILE A 159 12.57 4.69 -0.15
N LEU A 160 11.91 5.68 0.45
CA LEU A 160 10.85 6.46 -0.16
C LEU A 160 11.30 7.91 -0.35
N PHE A 161 11.36 8.35 -1.59
CA PHE A 161 11.48 9.75 -1.99
C PHE A 161 10.09 10.31 -2.27
N ASP A 162 9.52 11.04 -1.32
CA ASP A 162 8.18 11.62 -1.42
C ASP A 162 8.23 12.97 -2.14
N GLU A 163 7.29 13.23 -3.08
CA GLU A 163 7.20 14.47 -3.87
C GLU A 163 8.48 14.83 -4.65
N ILE A 164 9.07 13.85 -5.35
CA ILE A 164 10.37 13.98 -6.03
C ILE A 164 10.46 15.15 -7.03
N GLU A 165 9.34 15.61 -7.58
CA GLU A 165 9.28 16.75 -8.50
C GLU A 165 9.64 18.11 -7.85
N LYS A 166 9.62 18.17 -6.51
CA LYS A 166 9.94 19.37 -5.72
C LYS A 166 11.43 19.51 -5.41
N ALA A 167 12.20 18.43 -5.57
CA ALA A 167 13.62 18.45 -5.29
C ALA A 167 14.42 19.34 -6.25
N ASN A 168 15.59 19.76 -5.78
CA ASN A 168 16.64 20.37 -6.59
C ASN A 168 17.27 19.36 -7.56
N ASP A 169 17.75 19.85 -8.71
CA ASP A 169 18.47 19.05 -9.71
C ASP A 169 19.66 18.28 -9.11
N ALA A 170 20.35 18.86 -8.12
CA ALA A 170 21.49 18.18 -7.48
C ALA A 170 21.07 16.91 -6.72
N LEU A 171 19.84 16.83 -6.19
CA LEU A 171 19.32 15.58 -5.62
C LEU A 171 19.04 14.57 -6.73
N TRP A 172 18.50 15.01 -7.87
CA TRP A 172 18.28 14.11 -9.02
C TRP A 172 19.59 13.54 -9.57
N GLN A 173 20.65 14.34 -9.64
CA GLN A 173 21.98 13.88 -10.05
C GLN A 173 22.56 12.84 -9.09
N LEU A 174 22.38 13.06 -7.79
CA LEU A 174 22.75 12.06 -6.77
C LEU A 174 21.96 10.77 -6.95
N LEU A 175 20.65 10.86 -7.19
CA LEU A 175 19.79 9.71 -7.41
C LEU A 175 20.17 8.93 -8.67
N LEU A 176 20.55 9.58 -9.77
CA LEU A 176 21.01 8.89 -10.98
C LEU A 176 22.14 7.90 -10.68
N GLY A 177 23.11 8.31 -9.86
CA GLY A 177 24.21 7.44 -9.42
C GLY A 177 23.72 6.25 -8.59
N ILE A 178 22.77 6.48 -7.68
CA ILE A 178 22.17 5.44 -6.84
C ILE A 178 21.36 4.45 -7.69
N LEU A 179 20.49 4.94 -8.57
CA LEU A 179 19.60 4.10 -9.38
C LEU A 179 20.37 3.24 -10.40
N ASP A 180 21.56 3.69 -10.81
CA ASP A 180 22.46 2.98 -11.74
C ASP A 180 23.40 2.00 -11.04
N LYS A 181 24.09 2.43 -9.98
CA LYS A 181 25.20 1.67 -9.37
C LYS A 181 24.89 1.12 -7.99
N ALA A 182 23.74 1.47 -7.43
CA ALA A 182 23.37 1.13 -6.06
C ALA A 182 24.41 1.56 -5.02
N THR A 183 25.22 2.58 -5.30
CA THR A 183 26.25 3.07 -4.38
C THR A 183 26.10 4.55 -4.16
N LEU A 184 26.26 4.98 -2.91
CA LEU A 184 26.34 6.39 -2.51
C LEU A 184 27.65 6.65 -1.78
N THR A 185 28.33 7.74 -2.12
CA THR A 185 29.49 8.23 -1.36
C THR A 185 29.04 9.34 -0.44
N LEU A 186 29.26 9.17 0.86
CA LEU A 186 28.97 10.17 1.89
C LEU A 186 30.03 11.28 1.89
N GLY A 187 29.72 12.41 2.54
CA GLY A 187 30.63 13.56 2.66
C GLY A 187 31.95 13.21 3.35
N ASP A 188 31.95 12.22 4.23
CA ASP A 188 33.15 11.68 4.89
C ASP A 188 33.89 10.60 4.08
N ASN A 189 33.53 10.43 2.79
CA ASN A 189 34.06 9.44 1.85
C ASN A 189 33.72 7.98 2.15
N ARG A 190 32.87 7.68 3.15
CA ARG A 190 32.34 6.32 3.30
C ARG A 190 31.41 5.97 2.14
N LYS A 191 31.45 4.72 1.69
CA LYS A 191 30.54 4.18 0.69
C LYS A 191 29.38 3.46 1.37
N VAL A 192 28.21 3.64 0.80
CA VAL A 192 26.96 3.00 1.24
C VAL A 192 26.43 2.16 0.10
N ASP A 193 26.07 0.91 0.40
CA ASP A 193 25.52 -0.05 -0.55
C ASP A 193 23.99 -0.07 -0.47
N LEU A 194 23.37 0.21 -1.61
CA LEU A 194 21.92 0.24 -1.83
C LEU A 194 21.46 -0.90 -2.76
N SER A 195 22.32 -1.88 -3.06
CA SER A 195 21.98 -3.03 -3.91
C SER A 195 20.84 -3.88 -3.33
N ARG A 196 20.68 -3.83 -2.01
CA ARG A 196 19.57 -4.45 -1.27
C ARG A 196 18.46 -3.46 -0.91
N CYS A 197 18.28 -2.41 -1.69
CA CYS A 197 17.20 -1.46 -1.49
C CYS A 197 16.15 -1.58 -2.59
N VAL A 198 14.89 -1.36 -2.21
CA VAL A 198 13.83 -0.99 -3.14
C VAL A 198 13.59 0.50 -2.98
N ILE A 199 13.71 1.22 -4.09
CA ILE A 199 13.58 2.67 -4.13
C ILE A 199 12.21 3.01 -4.69
N PHE A 200 11.40 3.64 -3.87
CA PHE A 200 10.11 4.21 -4.23
C PHE A 200 10.26 5.72 -4.39
N MET A 201 9.71 6.25 -5.46
CA MET A 201 9.58 7.69 -5.69
C MET A 201 8.10 7.99 -5.89
N THR A 202 7.58 9.02 -5.24
CA THR A 202 6.20 9.47 -5.47
C THR A 202 6.21 10.84 -6.11
N SER A 203 5.22 11.09 -6.96
CA SER A 203 5.02 12.38 -7.57
C SER A 203 3.55 12.70 -7.76
N ASN A 204 3.20 13.96 -7.55
CA ASN A 204 1.87 14.49 -7.84
C ASN A 204 1.78 15.10 -9.25
N LEU A 205 2.78 14.88 -10.11
CA LEU A 205 2.77 15.31 -11.50
C LEU A 205 1.59 14.69 -12.28
N GLY A 206 1.01 15.51 -13.15
CA GLY A 206 -0.14 15.12 -13.97
C GLY A 206 -1.45 15.05 -13.19
N ALA A 207 -1.46 15.35 -11.87
CA ALA A 207 -2.67 15.23 -11.06
C ALA A 207 -3.80 16.15 -11.52
N ALA A 208 -3.48 17.39 -11.94
CA ALA A 208 -4.48 18.34 -12.41
C ALA A 208 -5.10 17.86 -13.73
N GLU A 209 -4.26 17.47 -14.68
CA GLU A 209 -4.65 16.97 -16.00
C GLU A 209 -5.44 15.67 -15.89
N MET A 210 -5.05 14.77 -14.99
CA MET A 210 -5.80 13.54 -14.68
C MET A 210 -7.17 13.86 -14.08
N CYS A 211 -7.26 14.83 -13.17
CA CYS A 211 -8.54 15.26 -12.61
C CYS A 211 -9.45 15.89 -13.67
N GLU A 212 -8.92 16.73 -14.56
CA GLU A 212 -9.70 17.32 -15.66
C GLU A 212 -10.26 16.26 -16.62
N LEU A 213 -9.46 15.25 -16.97
CA LEU A 213 -9.91 14.11 -17.79
C LEU A 213 -11.04 13.32 -17.12
N LEU A 214 -11.04 13.25 -15.78
CA LEU A 214 -12.06 12.56 -15.00
C LEU A 214 -13.32 13.39 -14.77
N SER A 215 -13.19 14.71 -14.62
CA SER A 215 -14.33 15.63 -14.41
C SER A 215 -15.16 15.88 -15.67
N GLY A 216 -14.67 15.44 -16.83
CA GLY A 216 -15.32 15.63 -18.11
C GLY A 216 -15.13 17.06 -18.61
N GLY A 217 -14.45 17.22 -19.75
CA GLY A 217 -14.48 18.49 -20.47
C GLY A 217 -15.94 18.92 -20.69
N ILE A 218 -16.23 20.20 -20.43
CA ILE A 218 -17.49 20.87 -20.73
C ILE A 218 -17.93 20.47 -22.15
N GLY A 219 -18.84 19.50 -22.29
CA GLY A 219 -19.29 19.05 -23.61
C GLY A 219 -19.77 17.59 -23.77
N PHE A 220 -19.49 16.67 -22.84
CA PHE A 220 -20.00 15.29 -22.93
C PHE A 220 -20.85 14.88 -21.72
N THR A 221 -21.97 15.57 -21.53
CA THR A 221 -23.11 15.01 -20.79
C THR A 221 -24.04 14.31 -21.78
N SER A 222 -23.70 13.08 -22.15
CA SER A 222 -24.67 12.12 -22.66
C SER A 222 -24.49 10.86 -21.84
N GLY A 223 -25.53 10.49 -21.10
CA GLY A 223 -25.52 9.45 -20.06
C GLY A 223 -24.66 8.24 -20.42
N VAL A 224 -23.53 8.10 -19.74
CA VAL A 224 -22.65 6.96 -19.91
C VAL A 224 -23.18 5.83 -19.05
N ARG A 225 -23.90 4.91 -19.69
CA ARG A 225 -23.93 3.52 -19.23
C ARG A 225 -22.47 3.09 -19.08
N GLN A 226 -22.13 2.55 -17.90
CA GLN A 226 -20.81 2.04 -17.57
C GLN A 226 -20.48 0.82 -18.45
N ASP A 227 -20.03 1.06 -19.68
CA ASP A 227 -19.39 0.03 -20.49
C ASP A 227 -17.93 -0.13 -20.04
N GLU A 228 -17.51 -1.35 -19.70
CA GLU A 228 -16.12 -1.65 -19.26
C GLU A 228 -15.07 -1.18 -20.27
N ALA A 229 -15.41 -1.18 -21.57
CA ALA A 229 -14.55 -0.70 -22.64
C ALA A 229 -14.19 0.80 -22.49
N ASN A 230 -15.12 1.63 -21.98
CA ASN A 230 -14.87 3.07 -21.76
C ASN A 230 -13.94 3.32 -20.57
N LEU A 231 -14.01 2.49 -19.52
CA LEU A 231 -13.11 2.55 -18.37
C LEU A 231 -11.67 2.17 -18.76
N ALA A 232 -11.50 1.13 -19.56
CA ALA A 232 -10.18 0.70 -20.03
C ALA A 232 -9.51 1.77 -20.93
N ASP A 233 -10.27 2.43 -21.81
CA ASP A 233 -9.74 3.51 -22.64
C ASP A 233 -9.39 4.76 -21.81
N LEU A 234 -10.22 5.10 -20.82
CA LEU A 234 -9.93 6.19 -19.89
C LEU A 234 -8.65 5.92 -19.09
N ASP A 235 -8.48 4.72 -18.56
CA ASP A 235 -7.26 4.30 -17.86
C ASP A 235 -6.00 4.43 -18.73
N ARG A 236 -6.12 4.09 -20.02
CA ARG A 236 -5.02 4.23 -20.98
C ARG A 236 -4.67 5.71 -21.20
N LYS A 237 -5.68 6.59 -21.33
CA LYS A 237 -5.48 8.04 -21.46
C LYS A 237 -4.81 8.62 -20.22
N LEU A 238 -5.32 8.31 -19.03
CA LEU A 238 -4.72 8.75 -17.76
C LEU A 238 -3.25 8.33 -17.65
N TYR A 239 -2.96 7.06 -17.99
CA TYR A 239 -1.60 6.54 -17.98
C TYR A 239 -0.69 7.29 -18.96
N HIS A 240 -1.16 7.52 -20.18
CA HIS A 240 -0.41 8.26 -21.20
C HIS A 240 -0.10 9.69 -20.76
N THR A 241 -1.13 10.43 -20.31
CA THR A 241 -0.99 11.81 -19.83
C THR A 241 -0.01 11.91 -18.67
N ALA A 242 -0.11 11.03 -17.68
CA ALA A 242 0.80 11.03 -16.53
C ALA A 242 2.26 10.81 -16.96
N ILE A 243 2.50 9.88 -17.89
CA ILE A 243 3.85 9.61 -18.40
C ILE A 243 4.38 10.77 -19.23
N GLU A 244 3.56 11.41 -20.06
CA GLU A 244 3.98 12.57 -20.83
C GLU A 244 4.40 13.74 -19.93
N VAL A 245 3.62 14.01 -18.88
CA VAL A 245 3.96 15.05 -17.90
C VAL A 245 5.26 14.69 -17.16
N ALA A 246 5.43 13.43 -16.75
CA ALA A 246 6.66 12.96 -16.12
C ALA A 246 7.88 13.11 -17.04
N LYS A 247 7.76 12.74 -18.33
CA LYS A 247 8.84 12.89 -19.33
C LYS A 247 9.21 14.34 -19.64
N ARG A 248 8.30 15.29 -19.43
CA ARG A 248 8.60 16.72 -19.56
C ARG A 248 9.34 17.28 -18.34
N LYS A 249 9.08 16.72 -17.15
CA LYS A 249 9.67 17.19 -15.88
C LYS A 249 11.00 16.52 -15.58
N PHE A 250 11.11 15.22 -15.80
CA PHE A 250 12.33 14.43 -15.54
C PHE A 250 13.14 14.24 -16.81
N SER A 251 14.47 14.24 -16.67
CA SER A 251 15.36 13.98 -17.80
C SER A 251 15.14 12.57 -18.38
N PRO A 252 15.38 12.37 -19.68
CA PRO A 252 15.35 11.02 -20.28
C PRO A 252 16.29 10.05 -19.57
N GLU A 253 17.45 10.53 -19.13
CA GLU A 253 18.41 9.74 -18.37
C GLU A 253 17.79 9.20 -17.07
N PHE A 254 17.11 10.04 -16.30
CA PHE A 254 16.43 9.63 -15.07
C PHE A 254 15.30 8.65 -15.34
N MET A 255 14.48 8.93 -16.34
CA MET A 255 13.38 8.04 -16.73
C MET A 255 13.85 6.65 -17.15
N ASN A 256 15.02 6.55 -17.79
CA ASN A 256 15.61 5.28 -18.20
C ASN A 256 16.18 4.45 -17.03
N ARG A 257 16.35 5.04 -15.83
CA ARG A 257 16.80 4.31 -14.62
C ARG A 257 15.66 3.78 -13.77
N ILE A 258 14.41 4.15 -14.09
CA ILE A 258 13.21 3.67 -13.41
C ILE A 258 12.78 2.36 -14.05
N ASP A 259 12.69 1.29 -13.25
CA ASP A 259 12.32 -0.03 -13.76
C ASP A 259 10.81 -0.13 -14.04
N LYS A 260 10.00 0.54 -13.21
CA LYS A 260 8.52 0.58 -13.32
C LYS A 260 7.97 1.97 -12.99
N VAL A 261 7.24 2.56 -13.93
CA VAL A 261 6.35 3.69 -13.68
C VAL A 261 4.94 3.16 -13.42
N VAL A 262 4.33 3.58 -12.32
CA VAL A 262 2.99 3.15 -11.90
C VAL A 262 2.11 4.37 -11.72
N VAL A 263 1.00 4.41 -12.45
CA VAL A 263 0.02 5.51 -12.38
C VAL A 263 -1.12 5.08 -11.47
N PHE A 264 -1.29 5.83 -10.38
CA PHE A 264 -2.34 5.68 -9.37
C PHE A 264 -3.59 6.42 -9.81
N ARG A 265 -4.73 5.78 -9.58
CA ARG A 265 -6.04 6.31 -9.94
C ARG A 265 -6.64 7.11 -8.79
N THR A 266 -7.55 8.02 -9.10
CA THR A 266 -8.46 8.58 -8.10
C THR A 266 -9.31 7.45 -7.50
N LEU A 267 -9.60 7.57 -6.21
CA LEU A 267 -10.45 6.60 -5.52
C LEU A 267 -11.91 6.91 -5.85
N SER A 268 -12.65 5.92 -6.35
CA SER A 268 -14.10 6.00 -6.51
C SER A 268 -14.79 6.08 -5.14
N GLN A 269 -16.08 6.46 -5.11
CA GLN A 269 -16.86 6.43 -3.87
C GLN A 269 -16.89 5.03 -3.23
N THR A 270 -16.97 3.98 -4.06
CA THR A 270 -16.90 2.59 -3.59
C THR A 270 -15.53 2.28 -2.96
N ASN A 271 -14.44 2.74 -3.58
CA ASN A 271 -13.10 2.57 -3.05
C ASN A 271 -12.95 3.33 -1.72
N LEU A 272 -13.46 4.55 -1.62
CA LEU A 272 -13.41 5.36 -0.40
C LEU A 272 -14.17 4.69 0.76
N ARG A 273 -15.32 4.06 0.49
CA ARG A 273 -16.06 3.25 1.48
C ARG A 273 -15.22 2.08 1.99
N GLN A 274 -14.57 1.33 1.10
CA GLN A 274 -13.68 0.23 1.50
C GLN A 274 -12.47 0.72 2.30
N VAL A 275 -11.90 1.87 1.93
CA VAL A 275 -10.82 2.50 2.71
C VAL A 275 -11.30 2.88 4.11
N LEU A 276 -12.50 3.47 4.23
CA LEU A 276 -13.11 3.75 5.53
C LEU A 276 -13.27 2.48 6.37
N ASP A 277 -13.72 1.39 5.76
CA ASP A 277 -13.90 0.12 6.45
C ASP A 277 -12.57 -0.43 7.00
N ILE A 278 -11.48 -0.32 6.25
CA ILE A 278 -10.13 -0.67 6.70
C ILE A 278 -9.73 0.20 7.90
N GLU A 279 -9.91 1.52 7.81
CA GLU A 279 -9.53 2.44 8.89
C GLU A 279 -10.37 2.23 10.17
N LEU A 280 -11.66 1.91 10.04
CA LEU A 280 -12.52 1.55 11.17
C LEU A 280 -12.08 0.22 11.81
N ASN A 281 -11.68 -0.77 11.01
CA ASN A 281 -11.12 -2.02 11.52
C ASN A 281 -9.80 -1.80 12.27
N ASP A 282 -8.96 -0.87 11.82
CA ASP A 282 -7.73 -0.49 12.54
C ASP A 282 -8.05 0.19 13.89
N VAL A 283 -9.12 0.99 13.97
CA VAL A 283 -9.63 1.51 15.25
C VAL A 283 -10.12 0.37 16.15
N GLN A 284 -10.92 -0.56 15.62
CA GLN A 284 -11.43 -1.71 16.37
C GLN A 284 -10.29 -2.59 16.90
N SER A 285 -9.27 -2.83 16.09
CA SER A 285 -8.09 -3.63 16.47
C SER A 285 -7.31 -2.97 17.61
N ARG A 286 -7.17 -1.64 17.59
CA ARG A 286 -6.56 -0.88 18.71
C ARG A 286 -7.36 -0.99 20.00
N ILE A 287 -8.69 -1.00 19.92
CA ILE A 287 -9.55 -1.20 21.10
C ILE A 287 -9.36 -2.62 21.66
N MET A 288 -9.29 -3.64 20.79
CA MET A 288 -9.05 -5.03 21.21
C MET A 288 -7.65 -5.24 21.82
N ALA A 289 -6.64 -4.55 21.31
CA ALA A 289 -5.28 -4.59 21.85
C ALA A 289 -5.08 -3.74 23.13
N SER A 290 -6.11 -2.98 23.56
CA SER A 290 -6.06 -2.19 24.79
C SER A 290 -6.21 -3.07 26.04
N GLN A 291 -6.32 -2.45 27.23
CA GLN A 291 -6.39 -3.19 28.49
C GLN A 291 -7.54 -4.22 28.49
N PRO A 292 -7.34 -5.44 29.04
CA PRO A 292 -8.33 -6.52 28.95
C PRO A 292 -9.71 -6.18 29.53
N ASP A 293 -9.79 -5.27 30.49
CA ASP A 293 -11.02 -4.80 31.15
C ASP A 293 -11.78 -3.73 30.34
N ARG A 294 -11.27 -3.33 29.16
CA ARG A 294 -11.83 -2.22 28.35
C ARG A 294 -12.11 -2.61 26.90
N GLN A 295 -12.15 -3.91 26.61
CA GLN A 295 -12.42 -4.42 25.26
C GLN A 295 -13.92 -4.36 24.94
N PHE A 296 -14.28 -3.68 23.86
CA PHE A 296 -15.65 -3.63 23.34
C PHE A 296 -15.65 -3.58 21.80
N ILE A 297 -16.78 -3.92 21.19
CA ILE A 297 -16.94 -3.85 19.73
C ILE A 297 -17.81 -2.66 19.40
N PHE A 298 -17.48 -1.94 18.32
CA PHE A 298 -18.36 -0.92 17.78
C PHE A 298 -18.81 -1.24 16.36
N ARG A 299 -19.95 -0.68 15.96
CA ARG A 299 -20.52 -0.80 14.62
C ARG A 299 -21.00 0.58 14.15
N CYS A 300 -20.63 0.95 12.94
CA CYS A 300 -21.11 2.17 12.31
C CYS A 300 -22.25 1.84 11.35
N THR A 301 -23.36 2.58 11.44
CA THR A 301 -24.43 2.54 10.43
C THR A 301 -23.95 3.10 9.10
N LEU A 302 -24.71 2.86 8.03
CA LEU A 302 -24.38 3.40 6.70
C LEU A 302 -24.36 4.94 6.73
N GLU A 303 -25.30 5.54 7.45
CA GLU A 303 -25.43 6.97 7.63
C GLU A 303 -24.23 7.56 8.39
N ALA A 304 -23.71 6.86 9.40
CA ALA A 304 -22.50 7.23 10.11
C ALA A 304 -21.26 7.13 9.20
N LYS A 305 -21.16 6.07 8.38
CA LYS A 305 -20.07 5.92 7.40
C LYS A 305 -20.10 7.03 6.35
N ASP A 306 -21.27 7.33 5.79
CA ASP A 306 -21.44 8.40 4.82
C ASP A 306 -21.18 9.79 5.43
N PHE A 307 -21.46 10.00 6.71
CA PHE A 307 -21.03 11.20 7.44
C PHE A 307 -19.51 11.29 7.53
N LEU A 308 -18.82 10.22 7.95
CA LEU A 308 -17.35 10.21 8.05
C LEU A 308 -16.68 10.44 6.70
N LEU A 309 -17.23 9.90 5.60
CA LEU A 309 -16.74 10.16 4.25
C LEU A 309 -16.92 11.62 3.84
N ARG A 310 -18.08 12.22 4.11
CA ARG A 310 -18.32 13.64 3.79
C ARG A 310 -17.37 14.57 4.54
N GLU A 311 -17.08 14.30 5.81
CA GLU A 311 -16.15 15.11 6.60
C GLU A 311 -14.67 14.82 6.28
N GLY A 312 -14.37 13.62 5.80
CA GLY A 312 -13.01 13.11 5.64
C GLY A 312 -12.48 13.06 4.21
N THR A 313 -13.30 13.34 3.21
CA THR A 313 -12.91 13.23 1.79
C THR A 313 -13.23 14.50 1.01
N ASP A 314 -12.37 14.81 0.05
CA ASP A 314 -12.56 15.87 -0.94
C ASP A 314 -12.12 15.32 -2.30
N LEU A 315 -12.79 15.75 -3.38
CA LEU A 315 -12.41 15.49 -4.77
C LEU A 315 -10.94 15.82 -5.04
N LYS A 316 -10.39 16.87 -4.40
CA LYS A 316 -9.00 17.31 -4.63
C LYS A 316 -7.96 16.53 -3.83
N TYR A 317 -8.29 16.09 -2.62
CA TYR A 317 -7.32 15.53 -1.67
C TYR A 317 -7.56 14.04 -1.34
N GLY A 318 -8.59 13.42 -1.93
CA GLY A 318 -8.92 12.02 -1.74
C GLY A 318 -9.17 11.67 -0.26
N ALA A 319 -8.63 10.54 0.18
CA ALA A 319 -8.79 10.03 1.55
C ALA A 319 -7.84 10.68 2.58
N ARG A 320 -7.09 11.74 2.21
CA ARG A 320 -6.04 12.33 3.07
C ARG A 320 -6.56 12.78 4.44
N HIS A 321 -7.79 13.29 4.50
CA HIS A 321 -8.40 13.80 5.73
C HIS A 321 -9.21 12.74 6.50
N LEU A 322 -9.37 11.53 5.95
CA LEU A 322 -10.28 10.53 6.50
C LEU A 322 -9.84 10.08 7.90
N LYS A 323 -8.55 9.84 8.11
CA LYS A 323 -8.00 9.50 9.44
C LYS A 323 -8.31 10.58 10.48
N ARG A 324 -8.21 11.86 10.09
CA ARG A 324 -8.51 13.00 10.98
C ARG A 324 -10.01 13.10 11.28
N ALA A 325 -10.87 12.84 10.30
CA ALA A 325 -12.31 12.82 10.51
C ALA A 325 -12.72 11.67 11.46
N ILE A 326 -12.17 10.47 11.26
CA ILE A 326 -12.36 9.33 12.16
C ILE A 326 -11.84 9.69 13.57
N GLU A 327 -10.66 10.26 13.68
CA GLU A 327 -10.10 10.66 14.98
C GLU A 327 -11.00 11.67 15.69
N ARG A 328 -11.43 12.71 14.97
CA ARG A 328 -12.28 13.79 15.49
C ARG A 328 -13.66 13.32 15.93
N HIS A 329 -14.35 12.59 15.07
CA HIS A 329 -15.77 12.28 15.23
C HIS A 329 -16.03 10.91 15.86
N LEU A 330 -15.04 10.02 15.87
CA LEU A 330 -15.17 8.66 16.39
C LEU A 330 -14.26 8.43 17.60
N VAL A 331 -12.94 8.59 17.42
CA VAL A 331 -11.94 8.20 18.44
C VAL A 331 -12.03 9.09 19.67
N TYR A 332 -12.06 10.42 19.54
CA TYR A 332 -12.16 11.28 20.73
C TYR A 332 -13.47 11.07 21.52
N PRO A 333 -14.67 11.01 20.89
CA PRO A 333 -15.89 10.70 21.62
C PRO A 333 -15.83 9.34 22.33
N ILE A 334 -15.34 8.29 21.65
CA ILE A 334 -15.18 6.96 22.26
C ILE A 334 -14.24 7.03 23.47
N SER A 335 -13.11 7.72 23.36
CA SER A 335 -12.16 7.89 24.47
C SER A 335 -12.81 8.55 25.69
N ASN A 336 -13.67 9.56 25.48
CA ASN A 336 -14.41 10.20 26.57
C ASN A 336 -15.43 9.25 27.21
N LEU A 337 -16.12 8.45 26.41
CA LEU A 337 -17.08 7.46 26.90
C LEU A 337 -16.41 6.34 27.70
N ILE A 338 -15.19 5.92 27.32
CA ILE A 338 -14.36 5.00 28.10
C ILE A 338 -13.92 5.66 29.41
N ALA A 339 -13.37 6.88 29.34
CA ALA A 339 -12.84 7.59 30.51
C ALA A 339 -13.90 7.90 31.57
N THR A 340 -15.16 8.12 31.15
CA THR A 340 -16.29 8.35 32.05
C THR A 340 -16.96 7.06 32.53
N GLY A 341 -16.45 5.88 32.14
CA GLY A 341 -17.03 4.58 32.53
C GLY A 341 -18.37 4.26 31.87
N GLN A 342 -18.77 5.02 30.85
CA GLN A 342 -20.01 4.76 30.11
C GLN A 342 -19.89 3.52 29.23
N ILE A 343 -18.69 3.20 28.72
CA ILE A 343 -18.41 1.99 27.95
C ILE A 343 -17.48 1.10 28.78
N GLY A 344 -17.77 -0.20 28.83
CA GLY A 344 -16.97 -1.21 29.53
C GLY A 344 -16.79 -2.49 28.73
N LEU A 345 -16.17 -3.47 29.38
CA LEU A 345 -15.89 -4.78 28.80
C LEU A 345 -17.14 -5.46 28.24
N GLY A 346 -17.03 -5.95 27.00
CA GLY A 346 -18.07 -6.74 26.34
C GLY A 346 -19.23 -5.93 25.75
N ASP A 347 -19.21 -4.60 25.87
CA ASP A 347 -20.23 -3.77 25.25
C ASP A 347 -20.20 -3.87 23.71
N VAL A 348 -21.38 -3.74 23.11
CA VAL A 348 -21.52 -3.53 21.66
C VAL A 348 -22.07 -2.13 21.44
N ILE A 349 -21.27 -1.26 20.82
CA ILE A 349 -21.58 0.14 20.64
C ILE A 349 -22.07 0.39 19.21
N LYS A 350 -23.33 0.77 19.08
CA LYS A 350 -23.87 1.26 17.82
C LYS A 350 -23.59 2.75 17.67
N ILE A 351 -22.98 3.09 16.55
CA ILE A 351 -22.60 4.45 16.16
C ILE A 351 -23.46 4.86 14.97
N ASP A 352 -24.26 5.90 15.16
CA ASP A 352 -25.27 6.34 14.21
C ASP A 352 -25.22 7.85 13.98
N LEU A 353 -25.80 8.34 12.89
CA LEU A 353 -25.91 9.78 12.64
C LEU A 353 -27.10 10.36 13.43
N ALA A 354 -26.87 11.47 14.15
CA ALA A 354 -27.97 12.17 14.83
C ALA A 354 -29.05 12.58 13.82
N PRO A 355 -30.34 12.68 14.23
CA PRO A 355 -31.40 13.19 13.35
C PRO A 355 -31.13 14.59 12.78
N SER A 356 -30.34 15.41 13.47
CA SER A 356 -29.90 16.72 13.00
C SER A 356 -28.80 16.67 11.94
N ALA A 357 -28.28 15.48 11.61
CA ALA A 357 -27.16 15.21 10.71
C ALA A 357 -25.83 15.91 11.05
N ALA A 358 -25.72 16.55 12.22
CA ALA A 358 -24.58 17.38 12.59
C ALA A 358 -23.48 16.63 13.37
N LYS A 359 -23.81 15.48 13.98
CA LYS A 359 -22.87 14.72 14.81
C LYS A 359 -23.21 13.24 14.87
N LEU A 360 -22.21 12.43 15.19
CA LEU A 360 -22.40 11.03 15.52
C LEU A 360 -23.02 10.88 16.92
N THR A 361 -23.80 9.83 17.08
CA THR A 361 -24.45 9.38 18.31
C THR A 361 -23.96 7.99 18.64
N PHE A 362 -23.86 7.69 19.94
CA PHE A 362 -23.30 6.45 20.45
C PHE A 362 -24.32 5.82 21.40
N SER A 363 -24.62 4.54 21.20
CA SER A 363 -25.61 3.81 22.01
C SER A 363 -25.14 2.38 22.26
N LYS A 364 -25.47 1.82 23.43
CA LYS A 364 -25.22 0.40 23.70
C LYS A 364 -26.33 -0.44 23.09
N GLU A 365 -25.96 -1.45 22.31
CA GLU A 365 -26.87 -2.54 21.97
C GLU A 365 -26.92 -3.50 23.15
N ARG A 366 -28.12 -3.77 23.69
CA ARG A 366 -28.27 -4.88 24.62
C ARG A 366 -27.98 -6.16 23.85
N ALA A 367 -26.96 -6.90 24.25
CA ALA A 367 -26.76 -8.26 23.77
C ALA A 367 -28.05 -9.05 24.03
N THR A 368 -28.75 -9.44 22.98
CA THR A 368 -29.72 -10.53 23.09
C THR A 368 -28.92 -11.74 23.61
N PRO A 369 -29.30 -12.39 24.71
CA PRO A 369 -28.52 -13.51 25.26
C PRO A 369 -28.33 -14.57 24.16
N GLY A 370 -27.06 -14.82 23.78
CA GLY A 370 -26.69 -15.77 22.72
C GLY A 370 -25.64 -15.29 21.71
N PHE A 371 -25.21 -14.02 21.74
CA PHE A 371 -24.15 -13.56 20.82
C PHE A 371 -22.76 -13.93 21.35
N ALA A 372 -22.22 -15.07 20.92
CA ALA A 372 -20.82 -15.40 21.12
C ALA A 372 -19.94 -14.37 20.40
N VAL A 373 -18.97 -13.77 21.10
CA VAL A 373 -17.93 -12.94 20.50
C VAL A 373 -17.09 -13.85 19.59
N PRO A 374 -17.13 -13.71 18.25
CA PRO A 374 -16.33 -14.57 17.39
C PRO A 374 -14.86 -14.19 17.53
N GLY A 375 -14.00 -15.18 17.77
CA GLY A 375 -12.56 -15.01 17.62
C GLY A 375 -12.25 -14.67 16.16
N SER A 376 -11.73 -13.47 15.92
CA SER A 376 -11.10 -13.02 14.67
C SER A 376 -11.83 -13.46 13.38
N GLY A 377 -12.90 -12.76 13.02
CA GLY A 377 -13.58 -12.87 11.72
C GLY A 377 -14.38 -11.60 11.43
N ASN A 378 -14.47 -11.20 10.16
CA ASN A 378 -15.09 -9.95 9.70
C ASN A 378 -16.46 -9.67 10.37
N VAL A 379 -16.53 -8.63 11.20
CA VAL A 379 -17.71 -8.26 12.00
C VAL A 379 -18.68 -7.34 11.23
N MET A 380 -18.53 -7.21 9.91
CA MET A 380 -19.08 -6.09 9.13
C MET A 380 -20.55 -6.19 8.71
N GLU A 381 -21.21 -7.35 8.77
CA GLU A 381 -22.61 -7.47 8.35
C GLU A 381 -23.50 -8.14 9.39
N PHE A 382 -24.59 -7.47 9.74
CA PHE A 382 -25.79 -8.10 10.31
C PHE A 382 -26.90 -8.12 9.25
N PRO A 383 -27.81 -9.11 9.28
CA PRO A 383 -28.95 -9.17 8.37
C PRO A 383 -29.77 -7.89 8.44
N SER A 384 -30.17 -7.39 7.27
CA SER A 384 -31.04 -6.22 7.16
C SER A 384 -32.32 -6.37 8.00
N ARG A 385 -32.88 -5.23 8.46
CA ARG A 385 -34.13 -5.12 9.26
C ARG A 385 -35.33 -5.94 8.73
N LYS A 386 -35.34 -6.36 7.46
CA LYS A 386 -36.40 -7.20 6.89
C LYS A 386 -36.33 -8.66 7.36
N ALA A 387 -35.14 -9.18 7.67
CA ALA A 387 -34.97 -10.56 8.14
C ALA A 387 -35.41 -10.73 9.61
N SER A 388 -35.19 -9.71 10.45
CA SER A 388 -35.58 -9.77 11.87
C SER A 388 -37.10 -9.67 12.09
N GLN A 389 -37.84 -8.99 11.21
CA GLN A 389 -39.30 -8.98 11.26
C GLN A 389 -39.92 -10.31 10.80
N ALA A 390 -39.28 -11.01 9.86
CA ALA A 390 -39.74 -12.34 9.44
C ALA A 390 -39.48 -13.39 10.55
N GLY A 391 -38.30 -13.38 11.18
CA GLY A 391 -37.97 -14.29 12.28
C GLY A 391 -38.79 -14.06 13.55
N ALA A 392 -39.06 -12.80 13.91
CA ALA A 392 -39.89 -12.46 15.08
C ALA A 392 -41.36 -12.88 14.90
N ARG A 393 -41.87 -12.86 13.66
CA ARG A 393 -43.25 -13.26 13.37
C ARG A 393 -43.44 -14.78 13.39
N VAL A 394 -42.41 -15.55 13.06
CA VAL A 394 -42.43 -17.03 13.13
C VAL A 394 -42.35 -17.51 14.58
N GLN A 395 -41.50 -16.88 15.41
CA GLN A 395 -41.38 -17.26 16.83
C GLN A 395 -42.62 -16.96 17.67
N LEU A 396 -43.35 -15.87 17.38
CA LEU A 396 -44.60 -15.55 18.08
C LEU A 396 -45.72 -16.56 17.80
N LEU A 397 -45.79 -17.09 16.57
CA LEU A 397 -46.79 -18.09 16.17
C LEU A 397 -46.53 -19.47 16.81
N GLU A 398 -45.26 -19.87 16.99
CA GLU A 398 -44.92 -21.15 17.64
C GLU A 398 -45.19 -21.12 19.16
N THR A 399 -45.06 -19.96 19.81
CA THR A 399 -45.39 -19.81 21.24
C THR A 399 -46.89 -19.79 21.53
N GLU A 400 -47.73 -19.27 20.61
CA GLU A 400 -49.19 -19.30 20.79
C GLU A 400 -49.76 -20.73 20.59
N ALA A 401 -49.22 -21.49 19.64
CA ALA A 401 -49.60 -22.88 19.40
C ALA A 401 -49.25 -23.80 20.59
N ALA A 402 -48.13 -23.56 21.28
CA ALA A 402 -47.71 -24.35 22.44
C ALA A 402 -48.54 -24.09 23.73
N SER A 403 -49.33 -23.01 23.79
CA SER A 403 -50.16 -22.69 24.97
C SER A 403 -51.60 -23.22 24.88
N CYS A 404 -52.06 -23.66 23.70
CA CYS A 404 -53.43 -24.13 23.50
C CYS A 404 -53.64 -25.63 23.82
N ASP A 405 -52.56 -26.40 24.01
CA ASP A 405 -52.62 -27.86 24.24
C ASP A 405 -52.54 -28.26 25.74
N ARG A 406 -52.81 -27.33 26.65
CA ARG A 406 -53.02 -27.64 28.07
C ARG A 406 -54.20 -26.87 28.64
N ARG A 407 -55.41 -27.37 28.40
CA ARG A 407 -56.56 -27.20 29.28
C ARG A 407 -57.58 -28.31 29.08
#